data_AF-A0A1F9GNC1-F1
#
_entry.id   AF-A0A1F9GNC1-F1
#
_cell.length_a   1.000
_cell.length_b   1.000
_cell.length_c   1.000
_cell.angle_alpha   90.00
_cell.angle_beta   90.00
_cell.angle_gamma   90.00
#
_symmetry.space_group_name_H-M   'P 1'
#
loop_
_entity.id
_entity.type
_entity.pdbx_description
1 polymer ?
#
loop_
_entity_poly.entity_id
_entity_poly.type
_entity_poly.pdbx_seq_one_letter_code
_entity_poly.pdbx_strand_id
1 'polypeptide(L)'
;MKENKKLNGVEQVETPRSPIDLWKLMGGKAQRVKSSQMPAQDSLLAVYKDRFTYTFILGKEVASIHFDKTKGEIFFKGHNIKNSELNPEQLMALDGLKTILTQDQRAKHLLSDYQATLGRFIADKYK
;
A
#
# COMPACT_ATOMS: atom_id res chain seq x y z
N MET A 1 -43.98 -30.64 32.60
CA MET A 1 -43.58 -29.25 32.34
C MET A 1 -42.17 -29.02 32.85
N LYS A 2 -41.20 -28.78 31.95
CA LYS A 2 -40.19 -27.72 32.03
C LYS A 2 -39.29 -27.79 30.79
N GLU A 3 -39.16 -26.64 30.14
CA GLU A 3 -38.55 -26.37 28.84
C GLU A 3 -37.01 -26.36 28.85
N ASN A 4 -36.48 -26.56 27.64
CA ASN A 4 -35.35 -25.90 26.97
C ASN A 4 -34.13 -25.40 27.78
N LYS A 5 -32.95 -25.82 27.30
CA LYS A 5 -31.94 -24.85 26.81
C LYS A 5 -31.02 -25.50 25.76
N LYS A 6 -31.30 -25.24 24.48
CA LYS A 6 -30.29 -25.33 23.42
C LYS A 6 -29.29 -24.19 23.63
N LEU A 7 -28.02 -24.53 23.82
CA LEU A 7 -26.93 -23.54 23.85
C LEU A 7 -26.53 -23.22 22.41
N ASN A 8 -26.66 -21.95 22.07
CA ASN A 8 -26.35 -21.33 20.80
C ASN A 8 -24.83 -21.19 20.59
N GLY A 9 -24.43 -21.28 19.31
CA GLY A 9 -23.43 -20.38 18.73
C GLY A 9 -21.98 -20.70 19.06
N VAL A 10 -21.39 -21.64 18.33
CA VAL A 10 -19.93 -21.63 18.11
C VAL A 10 -19.64 -20.43 17.20
N GLU A 11 -19.20 -19.32 17.77
CA GLU A 11 -18.57 -18.25 16.99
C GLU A 11 -17.34 -18.85 16.31
N GLN A 12 -17.46 -19.09 15.00
CA GLN A 12 -16.32 -19.45 14.17
C GLN A 12 -15.42 -18.23 14.10
N VAL A 13 -14.33 -18.27 14.88
CA VAL A 13 -13.24 -17.30 14.74
C VAL A 13 -12.62 -17.52 13.37
N GLU A 14 -12.93 -16.64 12.41
CA GLU A 14 -12.35 -16.68 11.06
C GLU A 14 -10.84 -16.48 11.16
N THR A 15 -10.09 -17.58 11.15
CA THR A 15 -8.63 -17.54 11.07
C THR A 15 -8.22 -16.95 9.71
N PRO A 16 -7.42 -15.87 9.67
CA PRO A 16 -7.03 -15.24 8.43
C PRO A 16 -6.20 -16.20 7.58
N ARG A 17 -6.68 -16.49 6.37
CA ARG A 17 -6.05 -17.43 5.43
C ARG A 17 -4.90 -16.80 4.65
N SER A 18 -4.78 -15.47 4.72
CA SER A 18 -3.74 -14.69 4.06
C SER A 18 -3.36 -13.45 4.87
N PRO A 19 -2.16 -12.88 4.63
CA PRO A 19 -1.77 -11.59 5.22
C PRO A 19 -2.76 -10.45 4.92
N ILE A 20 -3.51 -10.55 3.81
CA ILE A 20 -4.55 -9.60 3.43
C ILE A 20 -5.75 -9.70 4.37
N ASP A 21 -6.12 -10.90 4.79
CA ASP A 21 -7.25 -11.12 5.69
C ASP A 21 -6.91 -10.64 7.10
N LEU A 22 -5.67 -10.87 7.54
CA LEU A 22 -5.15 -10.33 8.79
C LEU A 22 -5.23 -8.79 8.78
N TRP A 23 -4.91 -8.16 7.66
CA TRP A 23 -4.94 -6.70 7.53
C TRP A 23 -6.37 -6.12 7.50
N LYS A 24 -7.31 -6.80 6.83
CA LYS A 24 -8.74 -6.41 6.83
C LYS A 24 -9.34 -6.51 8.24
N LEU A 25 -9.01 -7.56 8.99
CA LEU A 25 -9.43 -7.72 10.39
C LEU A 25 -8.93 -6.59 11.30
N MET A 26 -7.79 -5.97 10.97
CA MET A 26 -7.24 -4.81 11.67
C MET A 26 -7.86 -3.46 11.24
N GLY A 27 -8.94 -3.46 10.45
CA GLY A 27 -9.65 -2.26 10.02
C GLY A 27 -9.10 -1.60 8.74
N GLY A 28 -8.23 -2.29 8.01
CA GLY A 28 -7.71 -1.82 6.72
C GLY A 28 -8.77 -1.84 5.61
N LYS A 29 -8.90 -0.75 4.85
CA LYS A 29 -9.77 -0.68 3.66
C LYS A 29 -8.92 -0.81 2.38
N ALA A 30 -9.15 -1.86 1.60
CA ALA A 30 -8.47 -2.11 0.31
C ALA A 30 -9.43 -1.84 -0.85
N GLN A 31 -9.00 -1.10 -1.87
CA GLN A 31 -9.79 -0.85 -3.07
C GLN A 31 -8.90 -0.96 -4.32
N ARG A 32 -9.40 -1.64 -5.36
CA ARG A 32 -8.75 -1.72 -6.66
C ARG A 32 -8.74 -0.33 -7.31
N VAL A 33 -7.59 0.10 -7.80
CA VAL A 33 -7.43 1.41 -8.44
C VAL A 33 -8.07 1.38 -9.83
N LYS A 34 -8.88 2.40 -10.17
CA LYS A 34 -9.40 2.61 -11.53
C LYS A 34 -8.60 3.75 -12.16
N SER A 35 -7.72 3.46 -13.12
CA SER A 35 -6.99 4.50 -13.86
C SER A 35 -6.80 4.09 -15.33
N SER A 36 -6.85 5.08 -16.23
CA SER A 36 -6.70 4.99 -17.69
C SER A 36 -5.27 5.24 -18.18
N GLN A 37 -4.35 5.59 -17.28
CA GLN A 37 -2.92 5.74 -17.57
C GLN A 37 -2.17 5.05 -16.44
N MET A 38 -1.79 3.80 -16.71
CA MET A 38 -1.25 2.82 -15.77
C MET A 38 -1.93 2.83 -14.39
N PRO A 39 -2.70 1.77 -14.14
CA PRO A 39 -2.12 0.72 -13.34
C PRO A 39 -2.17 -0.57 -14.15
N ALA A 40 -1.21 -1.47 -13.91
CA ALA A 40 -1.41 -2.86 -14.30
C ALA A 40 -2.79 -3.31 -13.79
N GLN A 41 -3.52 -4.10 -14.58
CA GLN A 41 -4.86 -4.61 -14.23
C GLN A 41 -4.90 -5.19 -12.80
N ASP A 42 -3.76 -5.63 -12.27
CA ASP A 42 -3.58 -6.16 -10.91
C ASP A 42 -2.76 -5.22 -10.01
N SER A 43 -3.32 -4.06 -9.69
CA SER A 43 -2.75 -3.13 -8.69
C SER A 43 -3.69 -2.89 -7.52
N LEU A 44 -3.10 -2.59 -6.37
CA LEU A 44 -3.81 -2.36 -5.12
C LEU A 44 -3.16 -1.24 -4.31
N LEU A 45 -3.97 -0.27 -3.88
CA LEU A 45 -3.55 0.74 -2.91
C LEU A 45 -4.24 0.48 -1.56
N ALA A 46 -3.42 0.14 -0.56
CA ALA A 46 -3.80 0.01 0.83
C ALA A 46 -3.35 1.27 1.58
N VAL A 47 -4.27 1.94 2.27
CA VAL A 47 -3.97 3.14 3.04
C VAL A 47 -4.37 2.91 4.49
N TYR A 48 -3.48 3.25 5.42
CA TYR A 48 -3.71 3.11 6.85
C TYR A 48 -3.05 4.26 7.61
N LYS A 49 -3.87 5.18 8.14
CA LYS A 49 -3.44 6.38 8.87
C LYS A 49 -2.37 7.16 8.11
N ASP A 50 -1.14 7.13 8.60
CA ASP A 50 0.04 7.85 8.08
C ASP A 50 0.88 7.02 7.12
N ARG A 51 0.34 5.91 6.62
CA ARG A 51 1.06 4.95 5.79
C ARG A 51 0.24 4.52 4.60
N PHE A 52 0.92 4.17 3.53
CA PHE A 52 0.31 3.43 2.43
C PHE A 52 1.22 2.32 1.92
N THR A 53 0.61 1.37 1.24
CA THR A 53 1.28 0.34 0.45
C THR A 53 0.60 0.27 -0.91
N TYR A 54 1.36 0.48 -1.97
CA TYR A 54 0.92 0.32 -3.33
C TYR A 54 1.58 -0.92 -3.94
N THR A 55 0.78 -1.92 -4.30
CA THR A 55 1.24 -3.16 -4.94
C THR A 55 0.81 -3.15 -6.40
N PHE A 56 1.69 -3.56 -7.30
CA PHE A 56 1.46 -3.55 -8.74
C PHE A 56 2.37 -4.57 -9.44
N ILE A 57 2.09 -4.83 -10.71
CA ILE A 57 2.98 -5.64 -11.56
C ILE A 57 3.98 -4.71 -12.25
N LEU A 58 5.27 -5.03 -12.13
CA LEU A 58 6.35 -4.38 -12.87
C LEU A 58 7.09 -5.43 -13.71
N GLY A 59 7.08 -5.27 -15.02
CA GLY A 59 7.55 -6.31 -15.94
C GLY A 59 6.77 -7.62 -15.75
N LYS A 60 7.44 -8.65 -15.23
CA LYS A 60 6.85 -9.98 -14.93
C LYS A 60 6.77 -10.29 -13.43
N GLU A 61 7.02 -9.30 -12.58
CA GLU A 61 7.11 -9.49 -11.13
C GLU A 61 6.10 -8.63 -10.38
N VAL A 62 5.71 -9.09 -9.19
CA VAL A 62 4.98 -8.26 -8.24
C VAL A 62 5.96 -7.31 -7.55
N ALA A 63 5.64 -6.02 -7.59
CA ALA A 63 6.38 -4.97 -6.91
C ALA A 63 5.48 -4.26 -5.90
N SER A 64 6.09 -3.66 -4.88
CA SER A 64 5.40 -2.83 -3.91
C SER A 64 6.18 -1.57 -3.58
N ILE A 65 5.45 -0.48 -3.35
CA ILE A 65 5.96 0.76 -2.77
C ILE A 65 5.29 0.95 -1.41
N HIS A 66 6.09 1.08 -0.37
CA HIS A 66 5.61 1.39 0.97
C HIS A 66 6.08 2.78 1.38
N PHE A 67 5.19 3.57 1.96
CA PHE A 67 5.51 4.86 2.54
C PHE A 67 5.06 4.92 3.99
N ASP A 68 5.94 5.39 4.85
CA ASP A 68 5.65 5.72 6.24
C ASP A 68 5.94 7.19 6.49
N LYS A 69 4.90 8.02 6.59
CA LYS A 69 5.03 9.46 6.85
C LYS A 69 5.72 9.74 8.18
N THR A 70 5.45 8.93 9.21
CA THR A 70 6.03 9.17 10.55
C THR A 70 7.54 9.00 10.56
N LYS A 71 8.06 8.12 9.70
CA LYS A 71 9.50 7.88 9.54
C LYS A 71 10.13 8.67 8.39
N GLY A 72 9.32 9.19 7.47
CA GLY A 72 9.80 9.82 6.25
C GLY A 72 10.60 8.84 5.38
N GLU A 73 10.15 7.59 5.31
CA GLU A 73 10.82 6.51 4.59
C GLU A 73 9.96 5.97 3.45
N ILE A 74 10.63 5.63 2.35
CA ILE A 74 10.02 4.97 1.19
C ILE A 74 10.78 3.67 0.94
N PHE A 75 10.03 2.58 0.76
CA PHE A 75 10.58 1.27 0.43
C PHE A 75 10.04 0.81 -0.92
N PHE A 76 10.91 0.25 -1.76
CA PHE A 76 10.58 -0.36 -3.04
C PHE A 76 10.93 -1.85 -3.01
N LYS A 77 9.95 -2.74 -3.24
CA LYS A 77 10.09 -4.21 -3.09
C LYS A 77 10.72 -4.61 -1.75
N GLY A 78 10.38 -3.90 -0.67
CA GLY A 78 10.91 -4.14 0.69
C GLY A 78 12.26 -3.48 0.99
N HIS A 79 12.94 -2.88 0.01
CA HIS A 79 14.22 -2.21 0.20
C HIS A 79 14.04 -0.70 0.39
N ASN A 80 14.68 -0.11 1.41
CA ASN A 80 14.64 1.33 1.63
C ASN A 80 15.36 2.04 0.46
N ILE A 81 14.66 2.94 -0.22
CA ILE A 81 15.20 3.58 -1.44
C ILE A 81 16.38 4.51 -1.14
N LYS A 82 16.49 5.01 0.10
CA LYS A 82 17.66 5.77 0.56
C LYS A 82 18.95 4.94 0.43
N ASN A 83 18.87 3.62 0.59
CA ASN A 83 20.03 2.72 0.60
C ASN A 83 20.11 1.85 -0.65
N SER A 84 19.24 2.06 -1.65
CA SER A 84 19.15 1.22 -2.86
C SER A 84 19.47 2.03 -4.11
N GLU A 85 20.19 1.44 -5.07
CA GLU A 85 20.30 2.03 -6.41
C GLU A 85 19.01 1.77 -7.17
N LEU A 86 18.42 2.84 -7.72
CA LEU A 86 17.18 2.74 -8.48
C LEU A 86 17.49 2.77 -9.96
N ASN A 87 16.88 1.83 -10.69
CA ASN A 87 16.91 1.87 -12.15
C ASN A 87 15.83 2.84 -12.70
N PRO A 88 15.87 3.20 -13.99
CA PRO A 88 14.91 4.14 -14.57
C PRO A 88 13.45 3.70 -14.42
N GLU A 89 13.16 2.41 -14.55
CA GLU A 89 11.81 1.86 -14.43
C GLU A 89 11.25 2.02 -13.01
N GLN A 90 12.08 1.79 -12.00
CA GLN A 90 11.73 1.99 -10.59
C GLN A 90 11.50 3.47 -10.27
N LEU A 91 12.32 4.37 -10.83
CA LEU A 91 12.13 5.82 -10.71
C LEU A 91 10.80 6.26 -11.34
N MET A 92 10.49 5.76 -12.53
CA MET A 92 9.20 6.03 -13.19
C MET A 92 8.02 5.50 -12.37
N ALA A 93 8.14 4.31 -11.76
CA ALA A 93 7.09 3.78 -10.90
C ALA A 93 6.88 4.62 -9.62
N LEU A 94 7.96 5.06 -8.98
CA LEU A 94 7.91 5.95 -7.81
C LEU A 94 7.30 7.31 -8.16
N ASP A 95 7.62 7.86 -9.33
CA ASP A 95 7.06 9.12 -9.80
C ASP A 95 5.57 8.98 -10.18
N GLY A 96 5.23 7.95 -10.96
CA GLY A 96 3.87 7.68 -11.41
C GLY A 96 2.88 7.42 -10.27
N LEU A 97 3.37 6.93 -9.12
CA LEU A 97 2.56 6.77 -7.92
C LEU A 97 1.89 8.09 -7.46
N LYS A 98 2.49 9.25 -7.74
CA LYS A 98 1.90 10.57 -7.42
C LYS A 98 0.50 10.74 -8.03
N THR A 99 0.32 10.28 -9.27
CA THR A 99 -0.96 10.34 -9.98
C THR A 99 -2.01 9.48 -9.27
N ILE A 100 -1.63 8.28 -8.84
CA ILE A 100 -2.52 7.33 -8.15
C ILE A 100 -2.93 7.91 -6.78
N LEU A 101 -1.98 8.44 -6.01
CA LEU A 101 -2.26 9.08 -4.72
C LEU A 101 -3.16 10.31 -4.86
N THR A 102 -3.07 11.03 -5.98
CA THR A 102 -3.95 12.19 -6.26
C THR A 102 -5.40 11.78 -6.50
N GLN A 103 -5.60 10.61 -7.13
CA GLN A 103 -6.92 10.09 -7.48
C GLN A 103 -7.63 9.41 -6.30
N ASP A 104 -6.89 8.90 -5.31
CA ASP A 104 -7.46 8.25 -4.13
C ASP A 104 -7.67 9.23 -2.97
N GLN A 105 -8.94 9.52 -2.64
CA GLN A 105 -9.32 10.43 -1.55
C GLN A 105 -8.71 10.05 -0.20
N ARG A 106 -8.46 8.76 0.04
CA ARG A 106 -7.92 8.26 1.30
C ARG A 106 -6.41 8.49 1.40
N ALA A 107 -5.72 8.64 0.28
CA ALA A 107 -4.26 8.79 0.23
C ALA A 107 -3.81 10.24 -0.01
N LYS A 108 -4.75 11.10 -0.41
CA LYS A 108 -4.48 12.50 -0.78
C LYS A 108 -3.75 13.29 0.32
N HIS A 109 -4.03 13.02 1.59
CA HIS A 109 -3.35 13.67 2.73
C HIS A 109 -1.88 13.25 2.91
N LEU A 110 -1.44 12.16 2.26
CA LEU A 110 -0.06 11.66 2.29
C LEU A 110 0.76 12.12 1.08
N LEU A 111 0.12 12.69 0.05
CA LEU A 111 0.76 13.02 -1.22
C LEU A 111 1.91 14.01 -1.04
N SER A 112 1.69 15.10 -0.31
CA SER A 112 2.72 16.13 -0.10
C SER A 112 3.94 15.59 0.63
N ASP A 113 3.72 14.80 1.69
CA ASP A 113 4.78 14.18 2.47
C ASP A 113 5.57 13.16 1.65
N TYR A 114 4.88 12.36 0.83
CA TYR A 114 5.49 11.42 -0.09
C TYR A 114 6.36 12.15 -1.12
N GLN A 115 5.84 13.19 -1.76
CA GLN A 115 6.55 13.98 -2.77
C GLN A 115 7.80 14.64 -2.20
N ALA A 116 7.71 15.26 -1.02
CA ALA A 116 8.85 15.88 -0.35
C ALA A 116 9.93 14.83 0.01
N THR A 117 9.50 13.67 0.53
CA THR A 117 10.40 12.58 0.88
C THR A 117 11.12 12.01 -0.35
N LEU A 118 10.39 11.73 -1.43
CA LEU A 118 10.96 11.23 -2.68
C LEU A 118 11.91 12.26 -3.31
N GLY A 119 11.50 13.52 -3.38
CA GLY A 119 12.31 14.60 -3.94
C GLY A 119 13.65 14.76 -3.22
N ARG A 120 13.65 14.68 -1.88
CA ARG A 120 14.88 14.67 -1.08
C ARG A 120 15.80 13.51 -1.45
N PHE A 121 15.27 12.29 -1.51
CA PHE A 121 16.09 11.11 -1.82
C PHE A 121 16.67 11.12 -3.23
N ILE A 122 15.92 11.62 -4.22
CA ILE A 122 16.42 11.75 -5.60
C ILE A 122 17.52 12.81 -5.65
N ALA A 123 17.30 13.99 -5.04
CA ALA A 123 18.27 15.08 -5.03
C ALA A 123 19.57 14.72 -4.29
N ASP A 124 19.49 13.88 -3.26
CA ASP A 124 20.68 13.43 -2.52
C ASP A 124 21.53 12.42 -3.32
N LYS A 125 20.91 11.61 -4.20
CA LYS A 125 21.59 10.51 -4.91
C LYS A 125 22.04 10.84 -6.33
N TYR A 126 21.29 11.67 -7.04
CA TYR A 126 21.47 11.90 -8.48
C TYR A 126 21.83 13.36 -8.79
N LYS A 127 22.62 13.96 -7.88
CA LYS A 127 23.13 15.32 -8.01
C LYS A 127 24.28 15.42 -9.00
#